data_AF-F8J661-F1
#
_entry.id   AF-F8J661-F1
#
_cell.length_a   1.000
_cell.length_b   1.000
_cell.length_c   1.000
_cell.angle_alpha   90.00
_cell.angle_beta   90.00
_cell.angle_gamma   90.00
#
_symmetry.space_group_name_H-M   'P 1'
#
loop_
_entity.id
_entity.type
_entity.pdbx_description
1 polymer ?
#
loop_
_entity_poly.entity_id
_entity_poly.type
_entity_poly.pdbx_seq_one_letter_code
_entity_poly.pdbx_strand_id
1 'polypeptide(L)'
;MIATGKWMWPLLGGVALLQSAALFNMIYERDRLLKSGREVTLAVQPLDPRDIFRGDYVTLGYEISRIKTSSTESDPEFAGFVTGGDAFVTLSPKPEGGWLVTHVGSVYPSKVTAGDVVLKGTVQSAWTTQNPAETNASVRYGIEQYFVPEGTGIDLEKKVRDHKIEAIVSVGTDGTAALKGLVIDGERHEDPPLL
;
A
#
# COMPACT_ATOMS: atom_id res chain seq x y z
N MET A 1 -18.65 16.60 47.02
CA MET A 1 -18.05 17.87 46.59
C MET A 1 -16.72 17.57 45.91
N ILE A 2 -16.69 17.48 44.59
CA ILE A 2 -15.45 17.22 43.85
C ILE A 2 -14.79 18.58 43.61
N ALA A 3 -13.66 18.85 44.29
CA ALA A 3 -12.84 20.02 44.05
C ALA A 3 -12.21 19.95 42.65
N THR A 4 -12.92 20.40 41.62
CA THR A 4 -12.54 20.18 40.20
C THR A 4 -12.12 21.43 39.44
N GLY A 5 -12.25 22.64 39.99
CA GLY A 5 -12.10 23.87 39.19
C GLY A 5 -10.67 24.24 38.72
N LYS A 6 -9.64 24.06 39.56
CA LYS A 6 -8.28 24.56 39.25
C LYS A 6 -7.41 23.58 38.43
N TRP A 7 -7.64 22.28 38.57
CA TRP A 7 -6.85 21.25 37.90
C TRP A 7 -7.50 20.73 36.60
N MET A 8 -8.79 20.99 36.39
CA MET A 8 -9.48 20.55 35.18
C MET A 8 -8.96 21.23 33.90
N TRP A 9 -8.73 22.54 33.92
CA TRP A 9 -8.19 23.28 32.76
C TRP A 9 -6.78 22.85 32.33
N PRO A 10 -5.77 22.71 33.23
CA PRO A 10 -4.46 22.21 32.82
C PRO A 10 -4.49 20.73 32.40
N LEU A 11 -5.35 19.90 33.00
CA LEU A 11 -5.53 18.52 32.56
C LEU A 11 -6.14 18.45 31.15
N LEU A 12 -7.19 19.24 30.87
CA LEU A 12 -7.78 19.35 29.54
C LEU A 12 -6.76 19.87 28.51
N GLY A 13 -5.97 20.88 28.87
CA GLY A 13 -4.90 21.38 28.02
C GLY A 13 -3.84 20.31 27.74
N GLY A 14 -3.44 19.54 28.75
CA GLY A 14 -2.51 18.42 28.59
C GLY A 14 -3.05 17.32 27.67
N VAL A 15 -4.32 16.96 27.82
CA VAL A 15 -4.98 15.97 26.94
C VAL A 15 -5.07 16.49 25.50
N ALA A 16 -5.45 17.76 25.31
CA ALA A 16 -5.51 18.37 23.99
C ALA A 16 -4.14 18.41 23.30
N LEU A 17 -3.08 18.76 24.03
CA LEU A 17 -1.71 18.74 23.52
C LEU A 17 -1.27 17.32 23.13
N LEU A 18 -1.60 16.32 23.95
CA LEU A 18 -1.28 14.93 23.65
C LEU A 18 -2.01 14.43 22.40
N GLN A 19 -3.28 14.78 22.22
CA GLN A 19 -4.05 14.46 21.01
C GLN A 19 -3.48 15.16 19.76
N SER A 20 -3.16 16.45 19.87
CA SER A 20 -2.53 17.20 18.77
C SER A 20 -1.16 16.63 18.38
N ALA A 21 -0.35 16.22 19.36
CA ALA A 21 0.94 15.58 19.12
C ALA A 21 0.78 14.22 18.42
N ALA A 22 -0.23 13.43 18.81
CA ALA A 22 -0.53 12.15 18.16
C ALA A 22 -0.93 12.35 16.67
N LEU A 23 -1.81 13.32 16.39
CA LEU A 23 -2.20 13.66 15.00
C LEU A 23 -1.02 14.17 14.19
N PHE A 24 -0.20 15.05 14.78
CA PHE A 24 1.00 15.56 14.11
C PHE A 24 1.99 14.43 13.79
N ASN A 25 2.17 13.48 14.70
CA ASN A 25 3.05 12.34 14.48
C ASN A 25 2.58 11.48 13.28
N MET A 26 1.26 11.25 13.15
CA MET A 26 0.70 10.51 12.01
C MET A 26 1.01 11.20 10.66
N ILE A 27 0.89 12.52 10.60
CA ILE A 27 1.19 13.29 9.39
C ILE A 27 2.69 13.25 9.09
N TYR A 28 3.52 13.44 10.12
CA TYR A 28 4.97 13.46 9.99
C TYR A 28 5.54 12.12 9.50
N GLU A 29 5.03 11.00 10.03
CA GLU A 29 5.41 9.66 9.58
C GLU A 29 5.07 9.44 8.10
N ARG A 30 3.89 9.89 7.66
CA ARG A 30 3.47 9.76 6.25
C ARG A 30 4.30 10.62 5.30
N ASP A 31 4.58 11.87 5.67
CA ASP A 31 5.43 12.78 4.89
C ASP A 31 6.88 12.24 4.80
N ARG A 32 7.41 11.74 5.92
CA ARG A 32 8.73 11.11 5.95
C ARG A 32 8.78 9.85 5.09
N LEU A 33 7.75 9.01 5.12
CA LEU A 33 7.65 7.84 4.26
C LEU A 33 7.73 8.24 2.79
N LEU A 34 6.94 9.24 2.37
CA LEU A 34 7.02 9.76 1.00
C LEU A 34 8.42 10.31 0.69
N LYS A 35 9.08 11.05 1.57
CA LYS A 35 10.38 11.66 1.25
C LYS A 35 11.57 10.69 1.29
N SER A 36 11.54 9.71 2.18
CA SER A 36 12.71 8.86 2.51
C SER A 36 12.54 7.39 2.23
N GLY A 37 11.32 6.93 1.91
CA GLY A 37 11.07 5.55 1.55
C GLY A 37 11.70 5.19 0.21
N ARG A 38 12.03 3.91 0.04
CA ARG A 38 12.58 3.39 -1.21
C ARG A 38 11.53 3.49 -2.30
N GLU A 39 11.82 4.25 -3.36
CA GLU A 39 10.95 4.33 -4.53
C GLU A 39 11.03 3.04 -5.35
N VAL A 40 9.86 2.49 -5.67
CA VAL A 40 9.67 1.35 -6.56
C VAL A 40 8.55 1.68 -7.53
N THR A 41 8.69 1.21 -8.76
CA THR A 41 7.69 1.41 -9.81
C THR A 41 6.94 0.11 -10.06
N LEU A 42 5.62 0.10 -9.89
CA LEU A 42 4.77 -1.08 -10.02
C LEU A 42 3.85 -0.94 -11.23
N ALA A 43 3.79 -1.96 -12.09
CA ALA A 43 2.88 -1.96 -13.22
C ALA A 43 1.42 -2.01 -12.73
N VAL A 44 0.59 -1.08 -13.21
CA VAL A 44 -0.84 -1.00 -12.88
C VAL A 44 -1.62 -1.84 -13.87
N GLN A 45 -2.53 -2.67 -13.36
CA GLN A 45 -3.55 -3.35 -14.15
C GLN A 45 -4.86 -2.57 -14.11
N PRO A 46 -5.56 -2.42 -15.25
CA PRO A 46 -6.87 -1.78 -15.27
C PRO A 46 -7.88 -2.63 -14.48
N LEU A 47 -8.60 -1.99 -13.55
CA LEU A 47 -9.73 -2.60 -12.82
C LEU A 47 -11.06 -2.04 -13.37
N ASP A 48 -12.10 -2.88 -13.44
CA ASP A 48 -13.41 -2.51 -14.01
C ASP A 48 -14.00 -1.22 -13.39
N PRO A 49 -14.69 -0.38 -14.20
CA PRO A 49 -15.20 0.92 -13.77
C PRO A 49 -16.25 0.79 -12.65
N ARG A 50 -16.13 1.60 -11.59
CA ARG A 50 -17.19 1.77 -10.58
C ARG A 50 -17.52 3.23 -10.31
N ASP A 51 -18.73 3.58 -10.74
CA ASP A 51 -19.68 4.57 -10.22
C ASP A 51 -19.26 6.06 -10.14
N ILE A 52 -19.84 6.82 -11.07
CA ILE A 52 -19.76 8.25 -11.44
C ILE A 52 -20.13 9.28 -10.35
N PHE A 53 -20.27 8.89 -9.07
CA PHE A 53 -20.90 9.76 -8.06
C PHE A 53 -20.17 9.85 -6.70
N ARG A 54 -18.91 9.41 -6.58
CA ARG A 54 -18.19 9.42 -5.30
C ARG A 54 -16.77 10.04 -5.39
N GLY A 55 -16.66 11.20 -6.03
CA GLY A 55 -15.38 11.87 -6.25
C GLY A 55 -14.49 11.09 -7.23
N ASP A 56 -13.59 11.79 -7.90
CA ASP A 56 -12.76 11.15 -8.92
C ASP A 56 -11.55 10.48 -8.24
N TYR A 57 -11.66 9.17 -8.01
CA TYR A 57 -10.52 8.32 -7.69
C TYR A 57 -10.48 7.13 -8.63
N VAL A 58 -9.26 6.74 -9.03
CA VAL A 58 -9.03 5.57 -9.86
C VAL A 58 -8.57 4.44 -8.97
N THR A 59 -9.18 3.27 -9.13
CA THR A 59 -8.73 2.06 -8.45
C THR A 59 -7.62 1.40 -9.28
N LEU A 60 -6.44 1.26 -8.69
CA LEU A 60 -5.27 0.65 -9.30
C LEU A 60 -5.21 -0.84 -8.94
N GLY A 61 -5.18 -1.70 -9.96
CA GLY A 61 -4.86 -3.12 -9.78
C GLY A 61 -3.36 -3.37 -9.84
N TYR A 62 -2.88 -4.37 -9.12
CA TYR A 62 -1.48 -4.81 -9.20
C TYR A 62 -1.39 -6.32 -9.37
N GLU A 63 -0.43 -6.78 -10.16
CA GLU A 63 -0.13 -8.22 -10.26
C GLU A 63 0.35 -8.79 -8.93
N ILE A 64 1.14 -8.02 -8.19
CA ILE A 64 1.67 -8.39 -6.89
C ILE A 64 0.55 -8.63 -5.86
N SER A 65 -0.65 -8.08 -6.04
CA SER A 65 -1.79 -8.31 -5.14
C SER A 65 -2.33 -9.73 -5.21
N ARG A 66 -2.01 -10.51 -6.26
CA ARG A 66 -2.45 -11.90 -6.42
C ARG A 66 -1.27 -12.83 -6.13
N ILE A 67 -1.27 -13.42 -4.94
CA ILE A 67 -0.22 -14.33 -4.50
C ILE A 67 -0.66 -15.76 -4.74
N LYS A 68 0.20 -16.58 -5.34
CA LYS A 68 0.02 -18.02 -5.48
C LYS A 68 1.12 -18.74 -4.74
N THR A 69 0.78 -19.60 -3.79
CA THR A 69 1.79 -20.37 -3.03
C THR A 69 2.59 -21.33 -3.90
N SER A 70 2.09 -21.68 -5.10
CA SER A 70 2.79 -22.55 -6.06
C SER A 70 3.98 -21.88 -6.74
N SER A 71 4.00 -20.55 -6.83
CA SER A 71 5.03 -19.76 -7.52
C SER A 71 5.79 -18.81 -6.59
N THR A 72 5.55 -18.88 -5.29
CA THR A 72 6.10 -17.96 -4.29
C THR A 72 6.61 -18.77 -3.12
N GLU A 73 7.86 -18.54 -2.72
CA GLU A 73 8.43 -19.15 -1.53
C GLU A 73 7.72 -18.61 -0.29
N SER A 74 7.57 -19.45 0.73
CA SER A 74 6.91 -19.05 1.98
C SER A 74 7.79 -19.36 3.18
N ASP A 75 7.67 -18.56 4.23
CA ASP A 75 8.38 -18.84 5.49
C ASP A 75 8.04 -20.24 6.03
N PRO A 76 8.98 -20.93 6.70
CA PRO A 76 8.70 -22.22 7.33
C PRO A 76 7.56 -22.16 8.37
N GLU A 77 7.39 -21.00 9.01
CA GLU A 77 6.33 -20.72 9.99
C GLU A 77 5.03 -20.23 9.34
N PHE A 78 5.01 -20.07 8.01
CA PHE A 78 3.84 -19.62 7.28
C PHE A 78 2.78 -20.72 7.25
N ALA A 79 1.84 -20.66 8.20
CA ALA A 79 0.71 -21.59 8.29
C ALA A 79 -0.37 -21.37 7.22
N GLY A 80 -0.15 -20.44 6.28
CA GLY A 80 -1.10 -20.03 5.24
C GLY A 80 -1.65 -18.63 5.46
N PHE A 81 -2.47 -18.19 4.51
CA PHE A 81 -3.09 -16.87 4.52
C PHE A 81 -4.30 -16.83 5.45
N VAL A 82 -4.33 -15.84 6.35
CA VAL A 82 -5.47 -15.57 7.23
C VAL A 82 -6.16 -14.29 6.74
N THR A 83 -7.44 -14.38 6.36
CA THR A 83 -8.23 -13.21 5.95
C THR A 83 -8.24 -12.15 7.06
N GLY A 84 -7.93 -10.91 6.70
CA GLY A 84 -7.76 -9.78 7.63
C GLY A 84 -6.41 -9.74 8.33
N GLY A 85 -5.57 -10.77 8.18
CA GLY A 85 -4.21 -10.81 8.70
C GLY A 85 -3.22 -10.03 7.84
N ASP A 86 -2.07 -9.74 8.44
CA ASP A 86 -0.94 -9.13 7.74
C ASP A 86 -0.24 -10.15 6.84
N ALA A 87 0.22 -9.69 5.67
CA ALA A 87 1.07 -10.43 4.76
C ALA A 87 2.24 -9.53 4.34
N PHE A 88 3.46 -10.06 4.50
CA PHE A 88 4.69 -9.42 4.06
C PHE A 88 5.14 -10.09 2.78
N VAL A 89 5.19 -9.32 1.70
CA VAL A 89 5.48 -9.80 0.35
C VAL A 89 6.81 -9.23 -0.09
N THR A 90 7.79 -10.09 -0.32
CA THR A 90 9.11 -9.68 -0.83
C THR A 90 9.10 -9.64 -2.34
N LEU A 91 9.56 -8.51 -2.86
CA LEU A 91 9.70 -8.22 -4.26
C LEU A 91 11.18 -8.13 -4.63
N SER A 92 11.56 -8.86 -5.68
CA SER A 92 12.90 -8.76 -6.28
C SER A 92 12.83 -8.07 -7.64
N PRO A 93 13.81 -7.22 -7.98
CA PRO A 93 13.82 -6.51 -9.26
C PRO A 93 14.07 -7.48 -10.43
N LYS A 94 13.33 -7.31 -11.53
CA LYS A 94 13.53 -8.06 -12.77
C LYS A 94 14.60 -7.41 -13.66
N PRO A 95 15.40 -8.19 -14.41
CA PRO A 95 16.38 -7.63 -15.36
C PRO A 95 15.75 -6.74 -16.43
N GLU A 96 14.56 -7.10 -16.93
CA GLU A 96 13.78 -6.32 -17.90
C GLU A 96 13.04 -5.11 -17.32
N GLY A 97 13.16 -4.84 -16.02
CA GLY A 97 12.40 -3.83 -15.31
C GLY A 97 11.12 -4.36 -14.67
N GLY A 98 10.69 -3.68 -13.61
CA GLY A 98 9.58 -4.13 -12.77
C GLY A 98 10.01 -5.11 -11.67
N TRP A 99 9.02 -5.74 -11.04
CA TRP A 99 9.20 -6.50 -9.81
C TRP A 99 8.56 -7.88 -9.91
N LEU A 100 9.19 -8.86 -9.25
CA LEU A 100 8.68 -10.21 -9.11
C LEU A 100 8.43 -10.51 -7.64
N VAL A 101 7.28 -11.11 -7.33
CA VAL A 101 7.02 -11.68 -6.01
C VAL A 101 7.85 -12.94 -5.84
N THR A 102 8.80 -12.93 -4.91
CA THR A 102 9.68 -14.07 -4.64
C THR A 102 9.30 -14.79 -3.36
N HIS A 103 8.92 -14.05 -2.33
CA HIS A 103 8.66 -14.61 -1.01
C HIS A 103 7.42 -14.00 -0.33
N VAL A 104 6.76 -14.78 0.52
CA VAL A 104 5.64 -14.33 1.35
C VAL A 104 5.72 -14.87 2.78
N GLY A 105 5.41 -14.02 3.75
CA GLY A 105 5.41 -14.36 5.17
C GLY A 105 4.32 -13.64 5.95
N SER A 106 4.06 -14.09 7.17
CA SER A 106 3.14 -13.42 8.11
C SER A 106 3.85 -12.40 9.01
N VAL A 107 5.18 -12.35 8.95
CA VAL A 107 6.04 -11.46 9.74
C VAL A 107 7.07 -10.81 8.81
N TYR A 108 7.50 -9.59 9.14
CA TYR A 108 8.56 -8.92 8.39
C TYR A 108 9.86 -9.74 8.45
N PRO A 109 10.53 -10.02 7.31
CA PRO A 109 11.71 -10.87 7.28
C PRO A 109 12.89 -10.24 8.03
N SER A 110 13.61 -11.06 8.79
CA SER A 110 14.78 -10.60 9.58
C SER A 110 15.96 -10.14 8.71
N LYS A 111 16.02 -10.60 7.46
CA LYS A 111 17.02 -10.21 6.46
C LYS A 111 16.32 -9.99 5.13
N VAL A 112 16.61 -8.85 4.50
CA VAL A 112 16.16 -8.52 3.15
C VAL A 112 17.41 -8.46 2.27
N THR A 113 17.40 -9.16 1.13
CA THR A 113 18.51 -9.15 0.18
C THR A 113 18.70 -7.74 -0.38
N ALA A 114 19.95 -7.34 -0.62
CA ALA A 114 20.22 -6.03 -1.20
C ALA A 114 19.54 -5.90 -2.58
N GLY A 115 18.67 -4.90 -2.71
CA GLY A 115 17.89 -4.64 -3.92
C GLY A 115 16.43 -5.13 -3.84
N ASP A 116 16.13 -6.06 -2.93
CA ASP A 116 14.76 -6.49 -2.65
C ASP A 116 14.01 -5.44 -1.83
N VAL A 117 12.69 -5.46 -1.96
CA VAL A 117 11.77 -4.60 -1.22
C VAL A 117 10.66 -5.45 -0.64
N VAL A 118 10.30 -5.21 0.62
CA VAL A 118 9.20 -5.92 1.28
C VAL A 118 8.01 -4.99 1.36
N LEU A 119 6.84 -5.46 0.93
CA LEU A 119 5.57 -4.76 1.06
C LEU A 119 4.72 -5.41 2.14
N LYS A 120 4.30 -4.62 3.12
CA LYS A 120 3.28 -4.99 4.07
C LYS A 120 1.91 -4.78 3.43
N GLY A 121 1.07 -5.81 3.48
CA GLY A 121 -0.33 -5.72 3.08
C GLY A 121 -1.25 -6.52 3.99
N THR A 122 -2.55 -6.45 3.73
CA THR A 122 -3.58 -7.18 4.45
C THR A 122 -4.27 -8.16 3.50
N VAL A 123 -4.38 -9.41 3.93
CA VAL A 123 -5.06 -10.46 3.16
C VAL A 123 -6.56 -10.14 3.09
N GLN A 124 -7.08 -9.90 1.89
CA GLN A 124 -8.49 -9.64 1.65
C GLN A 124 -9.30 -10.93 1.51
N SER A 125 -8.71 -11.94 0.88
CA SER A 125 -9.34 -13.24 0.65
C SER A 125 -8.26 -14.26 0.34
N ALA A 126 -8.44 -15.49 0.81
CA ALA A 126 -7.61 -16.63 0.46
C ALA A 126 -8.50 -17.83 0.15
N TRP A 127 -8.16 -18.58 -0.90
CA TRP A 127 -8.87 -19.78 -1.28
C TRP A 127 -7.89 -20.84 -1.79
N THR A 128 -8.07 -22.06 -1.30
CA THR A 128 -7.34 -23.23 -1.78
C THR A 128 -7.97 -23.70 -3.09
N THR A 129 -7.13 -24.05 -4.06
CA THR A 129 -7.61 -24.64 -5.32
C THR A 129 -7.94 -26.13 -5.13
N GLN A 130 -8.24 -26.84 -6.21
CA GLN A 130 -8.47 -28.30 -6.17
C GLN A 130 -7.25 -29.07 -5.65
N ASN A 131 -6.04 -28.51 -5.81
CA ASN A 131 -4.82 -29.00 -5.19
C ASN A 131 -4.67 -28.40 -3.78
N PRO A 132 -4.71 -29.20 -2.70
CA PRO A 132 -4.59 -28.71 -1.32
C PRO A 132 -3.27 -27.98 -1.02
N ALA A 133 -2.23 -28.22 -1.81
CA ALA A 133 -0.93 -27.55 -1.68
C ALA A 133 -0.90 -26.15 -2.32
N GLU A 134 -1.93 -25.76 -3.06
CA GLU A 134 -1.98 -24.49 -3.79
C GLU A 134 -3.10 -23.60 -3.26
N THR A 135 -2.69 -22.49 -2.65
CA THR A 135 -3.58 -21.45 -2.15
C THR A 135 -3.33 -20.17 -2.94
N ASN A 136 -4.42 -19.57 -3.40
CA ASN A 136 -4.41 -18.24 -3.99
C ASN A 136 -4.87 -17.25 -2.93
N ALA A 137 -4.20 -16.10 -2.84
CA ALA A 137 -4.60 -15.03 -1.95
C ALA A 137 -4.61 -13.69 -2.69
N SER A 138 -5.56 -12.84 -2.30
CA SER A 138 -5.58 -11.42 -2.66
C SER A 138 -5.07 -10.62 -1.47
N VAL A 139 -4.02 -9.84 -1.67
CA VAL A 139 -3.42 -8.95 -0.68
C VAL A 139 -3.62 -7.50 -1.10
N ARG A 140 -3.98 -6.65 -0.14
CA ARG A 140 -4.15 -5.20 -0.32
C ARG A 140 -3.04 -4.46 0.41
N TYR A 141 -2.40 -3.51 -0.25
CA TYR A 141 -1.23 -2.78 0.23
C TYR A 141 -1.56 -1.34 0.68
N GLY A 142 -2.79 -0.86 0.47
CA GLY A 142 -3.19 0.50 0.83
C GLY A 142 -2.71 1.56 -0.18
N ILE A 143 -2.37 1.13 -1.38
CA ILE A 143 -1.91 1.97 -2.52
C ILE A 143 -2.81 1.81 -3.75
N GLU A 144 -3.90 1.06 -3.63
CA GLU A 144 -4.84 0.76 -4.73
C GLU A 144 -5.74 1.95 -5.09
N GLN A 145 -5.65 3.09 -4.40
CA GLN A 145 -6.47 4.27 -4.65
C GLN A 145 -5.60 5.44 -5.04
N TYR A 146 -5.90 6.04 -6.19
CA TYR A 146 -5.29 7.27 -6.67
C TYR A 146 -6.36 8.34 -6.84
N PHE A 147 -6.23 9.44 -6.10
CA PHE A 147 -7.18 10.54 -6.13
C PHE A 147 -6.79 11.52 -7.23
N VAL A 148 -7.76 11.95 -8.04
CA VAL A 148 -7.53 12.93 -9.08
C VAL A 148 -8.46 14.14 -8.95
N PRO A 149 -8.13 15.28 -9.56
CA PRO A 149 -9.03 16.42 -9.63
C PRO A 149 -10.40 16.04 -10.22
N GLU A 150 -11.46 16.65 -9.69
CA GLU A 150 -12.82 16.43 -10.18
C GLU A 150 -12.95 16.71 -11.69
N GLY A 151 -13.62 15.82 -12.42
CA GLY A 151 -13.79 15.84 -13.87
C GLY A 151 -12.66 15.22 -14.68
N THR A 152 -11.56 14.76 -14.05
CA THR A 152 -10.38 14.20 -14.74
C THR A 152 -10.23 12.68 -14.63
N GLY A 153 -11.04 12.03 -13.78
CA GLY A 153 -11.01 10.58 -13.56
C GLY A 153 -11.18 9.76 -14.83
N ILE A 154 -12.17 10.11 -15.66
CA ILE A 154 -12.51 9.36 -16.88
C ILE A 154 -11.36 9.34 -17.90
N ASP A 155 -10.64 10.45 -18.05
CA ASP A 155 -9.54 10.55 -19.01
C ASP A 155 -8.32 9.75 -18.52
N LEU A 156 -8.04 9.78 -17.21
CA LEU A 156 -7.01 8.94 -16.63
C LEU A 156 -7.38 7.46 -16.74
N GLU A 157 -8.62 7.07 -16.45
CA GLU A 157 -9.08 5.69 -16.57
C GLU A 157 -8.96 5.14 -18.00
N LYS A 158 -9.32 5.94 -19.01
CA LYS A 158 -9.08 5.56 -20.42
C LYS A 158 -7.60 5.35 -20.67
N LYS A 159 -6.74 6.22 -20.15
CA LYS A 159 -5.28 6.06 -20.25
C LYS A 159 -4.80 4.78 -19.54
N VAL A 160 -5.34 4.42 -18.37
CA VAL A 160 -4.98 3.16 -17.66
C VAL A 160 -5.32 1.93 -18.50
N ARG A 161 -6.46 1.95 -19.20
CA ARG A 161 -6.87 0.83 -20.05
C ARG A 161 -6.05 0.75 -21.34
N ASP A 162 -5.78 1.90 -21.95
CA ASP A 162 -5.24 1.98 -23.31
C ASP A 162 -3.70 2.11 -23.32
N HIS A 163 -3.07 2.46 -22.19
CA HIS A 163 -1.62 2.70 -22.05
C HIS A 163 -1.02 1.91 -20.87
N LYS A 164 0.30 1.70 -20.91
CA LYS A 164 1.04 1.12 -19.78
C LYS A 164 1.25 2.20 -18.72
N ILE A 165 0.45 2.14 -17.65
CA ILE A 165 0.63 3.00 -16.48
C ILE A 165 1.42 2.28 -15.41
N GLU A 166 2.32 3.00 -14.77
CA GLU A 166 3.08 2.49 -13.63
C GLU A 166 2.86 3.37 -12.40
N ALA A 167 2.64 2.76 -11.23
CA ALA A 167 2.52 3.46 -9.97
C ALA A 167 3.89 3.67 -9.34
N ILE A 168 4.19 4.90 -8.93
CA ILE A 168 5.39 5.21 -8.16
C ILE A 168 5.03 5.05 -6.69
N VAL A 169 5.66 4.09 -6.04
CA VAL A 169 5.38 3.73 -4.66
C VAL A 169 6.62 3.94 -3.84
N SER A 170 6.48 4.61 -2.70
CA SER A 170 7.52 4.73 -1.69
C SER A 170 7.30 3.70 -0.60
N VAL A 171 8.33 2.90 -0.31
CA VAL A 171 8.26 1.79 0.65
C VAL A 171 9.17 2.05 1.84
N GLY A 172 8.58 1.95 3.04
CA GLY A 172 9.25 2.12 4.32
C GLY A 172 10.07 0.89 4.71
N THR A 173 10.93 1.06 5.71
CA THR A 173 11.76 -0.03 6.26
C THR A 173 10.94 -1.09 7.03
N ASP A 174 9.69 -0.77 7.36
CA ASP A 174 8.70 -1.66 7.97
C ASP A 174 7.78 -2.34 6.91
N GLY A 175 8.02 -2.04 5.64
CA GLY A 175 7.24 -2.49 4.49
C GLY A 175 5.97 -1.68 4.22
N THR A 176 5.69 -0.63 5.01
CA THR A 176 4.54 0.24 4.74
C THR A 176 4.73 0.96 3.40
N ALA A 177 3.69 0.92 2.56
CA ALA A 177 3.71 1.52 1.24
C ALA A 177 2.92 2.84 1.19
N ALA A 178 3.39 3.76 0.35
CA ALA A 178 2.72 5.00 0.03
C ALA A 178 2.77 5.26 -1.47
N LEU A 179 1.61 5.52 -2.08
CA LEU A 179 1.56 5.96 -3.47
C LEU A 179 2.03 7.42 -3.55
N LYS A 180 3.02 7.68 -4.41
CA LYS A 180 3.52 9.02 -4.72
C LYS A 180 2.87 9.64 -5.94
N GLY A 181 2.52 8.81 -6.91
CA GLY A 181 2.08 9.27 -8.21
C GLY A 181 2.06 8.15 -9.24
N LEU A 182 1.88 8.55 -10.50
CA LEU A 182 1.78 7.66 -11.65
C LEU A 182 2.80 8.06 -12.72
N VAL A 183 3.31 7.09 -13.45
CA VAL A 183 3.99 7.29 -14.73
C VAL A 183 2.99 6.97 -15.83
N ILE A 184 2.73 7.96 -16.68
CA ILE A 184 1.78 7.86 -17.80
C ILE A 184 2.56 8.22 -19.05
N ASP A 185 2.66 7.31 -20.02
CA ASP A 185 3.41 7.52 -21.26
C ASP A 185 4.89 7.93 -21.04
N GLY A 186 5.48 7.48 -19.93
CA GLY A 186 6.85 7.83 -19.54
C GLY A 186 6.99 9.17 -18.81
N GLU A 187 5.91 9.94 -18.66
CA GLU A 187 5.89 11.18 -17.89
C GLU A 187 5.49 10.88 -16.44
N ARG A 188 6.29 11.38 -15.49
CA ARG A 188 6.06 11.23 -14.05
C ARG A 188 5.09 12.30 -13.57
N HIS A 189 3.88 11.88 -13.19
CA HIS A 189 2.87 12.69 -12.56
C HIS A 189 2.88 12.42 -11.06
N GLU A 190 3.39 13.39 -10.31
CA GLU A 190 3.27 13.43 -8.85
C GLU A 190 2.18 14.42 -8.49
N ASP A 191 1.20 14.00 -7.70
CA ASP A 191 0.34 14.97 -7.07
C ASP A 191 1.05 15.53 -5.82
N PRO A 192 1.00 16.85 -5.61
CA PRO A 192 1.50 17.41 -4.37
C PRO A 192 0.75 16.75 -3.20
N PRO A 193 1.43 16.44 -2.08
CA PRO A 193 0.76 15.91 -0.91
C PRO A 193 -0.39 16.84 -0.55
N LEU A 194 -1.59 16.29 -0.40
CA LEU A 194 -2.79 17.00 0.03
C LEU A 194 -2.48 17.64 1.40
N LEU A 195 -2.06 18.90 1.37
CA LEU A 195 -1.82 19.77 2.51
C LEU A 195 -2.87 20.88 2.50
#